data_AF-A0A291DR01-F1
#
_entry.id   AF-A0A291DR01-F1
#
_cell.length_a   1.000
_cell.length_b   1.000
_cell.length_c   1.000
_cell.angle_alpha   90.00
_cell.angle_beta   90.00
_cell.angle_gamma   90.00
#
_symmetry.space_group_name_H-M   'P 1'
#
loop_
_entity.id
_entity.type
_entity.pdbx_description
1 polymer ?
#
loop_
_entity_poly.entity_id
_entity_poly.type
_entity_poly.pdbx_seq_one_letter_code
_entity_poly.pdbx_strand_id
1 'polypeptide(L)' 'MIGSFFIQWRKRFVSTLIAAIPFLFFMIKIFNYRLYEPDFIFIIYLIGLFLSSIVLIIAVRRLSKRA' A
#
# COMPACT_ATOMS: atom_id res chain seq x y z
N MET A 1 9.53 -10.81 28.72
CA MET A 1 9.76 -9.59 27.89
C MET A 1 9.94 -9.88 26.40
N ILE A 2 10.56 -10.99 25.99
CA ILE A 2 10.80 -11.33 24.57
C ILE A 2 9.50 -11.55 23.76
N GLY A 3 8.48 -12.16 24.36
CA GLY A 3 7.21 -12.43 23.67
C GLY A 3 6.42 -11.17 23.24
N SER A 4 6.45 -10.08 24.04
CA SER A 4 5.74 -8.85 23.68
C SER A 4 6.40 -8.11 22.51
N PHE A 5 7.72 -8.22 22.38
CA PHE A 5 8.50 -7.64 21.29
C PHE A 5 8.15 -8.30 19.94
N PHE A 6 8.12 -9.63 19.90
CA PHE A 6 7.70 -10.41 18.72
C PHE A 6 6.26 -10.11 18.30
N ILE A 7 5.35 -9.98 19.27
CA ILE A 7 3.94 -9.66 19.00
C ILE A 7 3.78 -8.25 18.42
N GLN A 8 4.51 -7.26 18.95
CA GLN A 8 4.47 -5.90 18.39
C GLN A 8 5.10 -5.84 16.99
N TRP A 9 6.21 -6.52 16.76
CA TRP A 9 6.86 -6.58 15.45
C TRP A 9 5.94 -7.21 14.39
N ARG A 10 5.31 -8.35 14.72
CA ARG A 10 4.34 -9.02 13.85
C ARG A 10 3.12 -8.14 13.53
N LYS A 11 2.54 -7.46 14.53
CA LYS A 11 1.42 -6.53 14.31
C LYS A 11 1.78 -5.39 13.35
N ARG A 12 3.00 -4.84 13.44
CA ARG A 12 3.48 -3.76 12.56
C ARG A 12 3.76 -4.24 11.13
N PHE A 13 4.34 -5.44 10.99
CA PHE A 13 4.56 -6.06 9.68
C PHE A 13 3.23 -6.32 8.96
N VAL A 14 2.25 -6.90 9.67
CA VAL A 14 0.90 -7.13 9.14
C VAL A 14 0.21 -5.82 8.76
N SER A 15 0.33 -4.76 9.56
CA SER A 15 -0.22 -3.44 9.20
C SER A 15 0.39 -2.86 7.92
N THR A 16 1.68 -3.10 7.68
CA THR A 16 2.37 -2.61 6.47
C THR A 16 1.94 -3.42 5.25
N LEU A 17 1.78 -4.75 5.40
CA LEU A 17 1.23 -5.61 4.36
C LEU A 17 -0.19 -5.22 3.96
N ILE A 18 -1.05 -4.90 4.93
CA ILE A 18 -2.42 -4.43 4.66
C ILE A 18 -2.39 -3.11 3.87
N ALA A 19 -1.48 -2.20 4.19
CA ALA A 19 -1.31 -0.95 3.45
C ALA A 19 -0.79 -1.15 2.01
N ALA A 20 -0.13 -2.27 1.72
CA ALA A 20 0.37 -2.59 0.38
C ALA A 20 -0.73 -3.16 -0.54
N ILE A 21 -1.81 -3.73 0.01
CA ILE A 21 -2.94 -4.29 -0.77
C ILE A 21 -3.54 -3.26 -1.75
N PRO A 22 -3.96 -2.05 -1.31
CA PRO A 22 -4.52 -1.06 -2.24
C PRO A 22 -3.49 -0.58 -3.27
N PHE A 23 -2.22 -0.47 -2.90
CA PHE A 23 -1.15 -0.12 -3.84
C PHE A 23 -1.04 -1.15 -4.96
N LEU A 24 -0.96 -2.44 -4.61
CA LEU A 24 -0.92 -3.54 -5.57
C LEU A 24 -2.18 -3.58 -6.45
N PHE A 25 -3.36 -3.32 -5.88
CA PHE A 25 -4.62 -3.28 -6.62
C PHE A 25 -4.57 -2.24 -7.75
N PHE A 26 -4.19 -0.99 -7.45
CA PHE A 26 -4.10 0.06 -8.48
C PHE A 26 -3.00 -0.22 -9.48
N MET A 27 -1.88 -0.80 -9.04
CA MET A 27 -0.78 -1.18 -9.92
C MET A 27 -1.25 -2.21 -10.97
N ILE A 28 -1.93 -3.27 -10.54
CA ILE A 28 -2.50 -4.29 -11.43
C ILE A 28 -3.52 -3.67 -12.40
N LYS A 29 -4.36 -2.74 -11.93
CA LYS A 29 -5.33 -2.05 -12.78
C LYS A 29 -4.69 -1.21 -13.87
N ILE A 30 -3.60 -0.51 -13.57
CA ILE A 30 -2.83 0.27 -14.55
C ILE A 30 -2.15 -0.66 -15.56
N PHE A 31 -1.50 -1.74 -15.11
CA PHE A 31 -0.83 -2.68 -16.01
C PHE A 31 -1.80 -3.45 -16.91
N ASN A 32 -3.03 -3.66 -16.47
CA ASN A 32 -4.08 -4.30 -17.27
C ASN A 32 -5.04 -3.30 -17.92
N TYR A 33 -4.70 -2.01 -17.92
CA TYR A 33 -5.50 -0.99 -18.57
C TYR A 33 -5.56 -1.27 -20.07
N ARG A 34 -6.77 -1.30 -20.63
CA ARG A 34 -6.98 -1.62 -22.04
C ARG A 34 -7.33 -0.36 -22.81
N LEU A 35 -6.91 -0.32 -24.06
CA LEU A 35 -7.07 0.83 -24.95
C LEU A 35 -8.54 1.25 -25.20
N TYR A 36 -9.51 0.36 -24.92
CA TYR A 36 -10.94 0.65 -25.07
C TYR A 36 -11.57 1.26 -23.81
N GLU A 37 -10.86 1.30 -22.69
CA GLU A 37 -11.36 1.94 -21.48
C GLU A 37 -11.27 3.46 -21.63
N PRO A 38 -12.21 4.24 -21.06
CA PRO A 38 -12.13 5.69 -21.06
C PRO A 38 -10.87 6.20 -20.34
N ASP A 39 -10.20 7.22 -20.89
CA ASP A 39 -8.99 7.82 -20.29
C ASP A 39 -9.20 8.30 -18.85
N PHE A 40 -10.41 8.75 -18.54
CA PHE A 40 -10.81 9.12 -17.18
C PHE A 40 -10.63 7.98 -16.15
N ILE A 41 -10.84 6.73 -16.55
CA ILE A 41 -10.64 5.57 -15.66
C ILE A 41 -9.15 5.41 -15.34
N PHE A 42 -8.28 5.59 -16.33
CA PHE A 42 -6.84 5.57 -16.13
C PHE A 42 -6.38 6.65 -15.14
N ILE A 43 -6.92 7.87 -15.27
CA ILE A 43 -6.64 8.98 -14.35
C ILE A 43 -7.08 8.63 -12.93
N ILE A 44 -8.25 8.01 -12.74
CA ILE A 44 -8.68 7.52 -11.41
C ILE A 44 -7.68 6.50 -10.85
N TYR A 45 -7.24 5.55 -11.66
CA TYR A 45 -6.27 4.55 -11.20
C TYR A 45 -4.93 5.17 -10.81
N LEU A 46 -4.46 6.19 -11.54
CA LEU A 46 -3.27 6.95 -11.19
C LEU A 46 -3.45 7.71 -9.86
N ILE A 47 -4.58 8.38 -9.65
CA ILE A 47 -4.88 9.08 -8.40
C ILE A 47 -4.94 8.07 -7.24
N GLY A 48 -5.59 6.93 -7.44
CA GLY A 48 -5.67 5.86 -6.45
C GLY A 48 -4.30 5.27 -6.12
N LEU A 49 -3.43 5.07 -7.12
CA LEU A 49 -2.05 4.63 -6.93
C LEU A 49 -1.25 5.66 -6.12
N PHE A 50 -1.40 6.95 -6.42
CA PHE A 50 -0.73 8.03 -5.70
C PHE A 50 -1.13 8.08 -4.23
N LEU A 51 -2.44 8.04 -3.94
CA LEU A 51 -2.96 8.04 -2.57
C LEU A 51 -2.51 6.80 -1.79
N SER A 52 -2.61 5.61 -2.39
CA SER A 52 -2.14 4.37 -1.75
C SER A 52 -0.63 4.35 -1.50
N SER A 53 0.16 4.97 -2.39
CA SER A 53 1.60 5.15 -2.20
C SER A 53 1.90 6.02 -0.97
N ILE A 54 1.18 7.12 -0.77
CA ILE A 54 1.33 7.98 0.42
C ILE A 54 1.05 7.17 1.70
N VAL A 55 -0.04 6.40 1.72
CA VAL A 55 -0.40 5.55 2.85
C VAL A 55 0.68 4.50 3.13
N LEU A 56 1.20 3.85 2.09
CA LEU A 56 2.26 2.86 2.19
C LEU A 56 3.56 3.48 2.73
N ILE A 57 3.96 4.65 2.22
CA ILE A 57 5.13 5.39 2.72
C ILE A 57 4.97 5.73 4.20
N ILE A 58 3.78 6.19 4.62
CA ILE A 58 3.49 6.48 6.03
C ILE A 58 3.58 5.20 6.87
N ALA A 59 3.02 4.08 6.39
CA ALA A 59 3.06 2.79 7.08
C ALA A 59 4.52 2.31 7.27
N VAL A 60 5.33 2.36 6.20
CA VAL A 60 6.76 2.01 6.24
C VAL A 60 7.55 2.95 7.15
N ARG A 61 7.30 4.27 7.11
CA ARG A 61 7.94 5.23 8.02
C ARG A 61 7.60 4.96 9.49
N ARG A 62 6.36 4.57 9.80
CA ARG A 62 5.93 4.17 11.15
C ARG A 62 6.62 2.89 11.61
N LEU A 63 6.88 1.96 10.70
CA LEU A 63 7.67 0.76 10.98
C LEU A 63 9.12 1.13 11.32
N SER A 64 9.75 2.02 10.55
CA SER A 64 11.15 2.43 10.70
C SER A 64 11.43 3.29 11.95
N LYS A 65 10.55 4.24 12.30
CA LYS A 65 10.78 5.16 13.45
C LYS A 65 10.67 4.53 14.84
N ARG A 66 10.27 3.26 14.96
CA ARG A 66 10.10 2.56 16.24
C ARG A 66 10.81 1.20 16.26
N ALA A 67 11.72 0.99 15.30
CA ALA A 67 12.66 -0.12 15.26
C ALA A 67 13.88 0.21 16.11
#